data_AF-A0A936Y5D1-F1
#
_entry.id   AF-A0A936Y5D1-F1
#
_cell.length_a   1.000
_cell.length_b   1.000
_cell.length_c   1.000
_cell.angle_alpha   90.00
_cell.angle_beta   90.00
_cell.angle_gamma   90.00
#
_symmetry.space_group_name_H-M   'P 1'
#
loop_
_entity.id
_entity.type
_entity.pdbx_description
1 polymer ?
#
loop_
_entity_poly.entity_id
_entity_poly.type
_entity_poly.pdbx_seq_one_letter_code
_entity_poly.pdbx_strand_id
1 'polypeptide(L)'
;MKQQQKKTLKNAICLTLACGLLTLLTACPVEDPKNPPPPPPTPTLVGQIKTLEDSGAYPKLDRSTDLKGPDQNLNGVRDDVEAWINAQPITDIQKKALMQKAEVYQKTLSVDLTNKAAVIALDNESMASTSCVGDLFARYDLMDKVKAITFNTKERTMRYIQYNQSPLHAASTHAEGTNSASVKRQ
;
A
#
# COMPACT_ATOMS: atom_id res chain seq x y z
N MET A 1 -37.12 0.91 28.46
CA MET A 1 -37.91 -0.26 28.01
C MET A 1 -38.71 0.10 26.77
N LYS A 2 -38.90 -0.89 25.88
CA LYS A 2 -39.61 -0.89 24.57
C LYS A 2 -38.72 -0.54 23.36
N GLN A 3 -38.74 -1.25 22.24
CA GLN A 3 -38.97 -2.66 21.91
C GLN A 3 -38.50 -2.78 20.45
N GLN A 4 -37.67 -3.79 20.15
CA GLN A 4 -37.18 -4.11 18.81
C GLN A 4 -38.34 -4.46 17.86
N GLN A 5 -38.32 -3.97 16.62
CA GLN A 5 -39.15 -4.51 15.55
C GLN A 5 -38.35 -5.52 14.72
N LYS A 6 -38.51 -6.80 15.04
CA LYS A 6 -38.18 -7.94 14.15
C LYS A 6 -39.28 -8.03 13.09
N LYS A 7 -38.92 -7.88 11.81
CA LYS A 7 -39.76 -8.30 10.68
C LYS A 7 -39.59 -9.80 10.47
N THR A 8 -40.55 -10.58 10.96
CA THR A 8 -40.74 -11.99 10.64
C THR A 8 -41.95 -12.07 9.71
N LEU A 9 -41.73 -12.38 8.44
CA LEU A 9 -42.82 -12.71 7.52
C LEU A 9 -42.98 -14.23 7.51
N LYS A 10 -44.05 -14.69 8.17
CA LYS A 10 -44.56 -16.06 8.11
C LYS A 10 -45.57 -16.11 6.96
N ASN A 11 -45.45 -17.08 6.04
CA ASN A 11 -46.55 -17.48 5.18
C ASN A 11 -46.84 -18.98 5.35
N ALA A 12 -48.12 -19.24 5.56
CA ALA A 12 -48.76 -20.51 5.90
C ALA A 12 -48.78 -21.48 4.70
N ILE A 13 -48.48 -22.76 4.94
CA ILE A 13 -49.43 -23.90 4.95
C ILE A 13 -50.26 -24.03 3.66
N CYS A 14 -49.95 -25.05 2.86
CA CYS A 14 -50.95 -25.75 2.07
C CYS A 14 -50.71 -27.25 2.22
N LEU A 15 -51.63 -27.89 2.95
CA LEU A 15 -51.73 -29.32 3.21
C LEU A 15 -52.57 -29.93 2.09
N THR A 16 -51.96 -30.73 1.20
CA THR A 16 -52.71 -31.71 0.40
C THR A 16 -51.90 -33.00 0.23
N LEU A 17 -52.50 -34.04 0.78
CA LEU A 17 -52.17 -35.45 0.72
C LEU A 17 -52.38 -35.96 -0.73
N ALA A 18 -51.35 -36.54 -1.36
CA ALA A 18 -51.54 -37.50 -2.46
C ALA A 18 -50.28 -38.34 -2.65
N CYS A 19 -50.44 -39.64 -2.37
CA CYS A 19 -49.50 -40.71 -2.67
C CYS A 19 -49.35 -40.85 -4.20
N GLY A 20 -48.12 -40.79 -4.71
CA GLY A 20 -47.82 -40.94 -6.12
C GLY A 20 -46.34 -41.27 -6.32
N LEU A 21 -46.04 -42.56 -6.31
CA LEU A 21 -44.75 -43.14 -6.64
C LEU A 21 -44.44 -42.86 -8.12
N LEU A 22 -43.45 -42.03 -8.42
CA LEU A 22 -42.77 -42.02 -9.72
C LEU A 22 -41.31 -41.62 -9.53
N THR A 23 -40.46 -42.63 -9.44
CA THR A 23 -39.01 -42.50 -9.43
C THR A 23 -38.54 -42.04 -10.81
N LEU A 24 -38.31 -40.74 -11.00
CA LEU A 24 -37.45 -40.28 -12.07
C LEU A 24 -36.02 -40.40 -11.56
N LEU A 25 -35.34 -41.45 -12.02
CA LEU A 25 -33.88 -41.55 -12.00
C LEU A 25 -33.33 -40.30 -12.71
N THR A 26 -32.94 -39.29 -11.93
CA THR A 26 -32.02 -38.27 -12.41
C THR A 26 -30.68 -38.96 -12.62
N ALA A 27 -30.37 -39.27 -13.87
CA ALA A 27 -29.07 -39.75 -14.28
C ALA A 27 -28.01 -38.77 -13.78
N CYS A 28 -27.14 -39.22 -12.88
CA CYS A 28 -25.84 -38.59 -12.67
C CYS A 28 -25.13 -38.60 -14.03
N PRO A 29 -24.58 -37.47 -14.50
CA PRO A 29 -23.67 -37.50 -15.64
C PRO A 29 -22.57 -38.52 -15.34
N VAL A 30 -22.49 -39.57 -16.16
CA VAL A 30 -21.34 -40.47 -16.16
C VAL A 30 -20.19 -39.63 -16.72
N GLU A 31 -19.34 -39.14 -15.84
CA GLU A 31 -18.08 -38.51 -16.22
C GLU A 31 -17.25 -39.54 -16.97
N ASP A 32 -16.95 -39.27 -18.24
CA ASP A 32 -16.18 -40.15 -19.11
C ASP A 32 -14.74 -40.24 -18.56
N PRO A 33 -14.27 -41.42 -18.08
CA PRO A 33 -12.98 -41.54 -17.39
C PRO A 33 -11.76 -41.18 -18.25
N LYS A 34 -11.96 -40.99 -19.56
CA LYS A 34 -10.89 -40.78 -20.54
C LYS A 34 -10.54 -39.32 -20.76
N ASN A 35 -11.34 -38.36 -20.31
CA ASN A 35 -11.06 -36.93 -20.47
C ASN A 35 -11.53 -36.13 -19.24
N PRO A 36 -10.73 -36.06 -18.17
CA PRO A 36 -11.05 -35.18 -17.05
C PRO A 36 -11.16 -33.73 -17.56
N PRO A 37 -12.12 -32.93 -17.05
CA PRO A 37 -12.18 -31.51 -17.34
C PRO A 37 -10.82 -30.87 -17.05
N PRO A 38 -10.34 -29.92 -17.87
CA PRO A 38 -9.11 -29.22 -17.57
C PRO A 38 -9.24 -28.57 -16.17
N PRO A 39 -8.18 -28.64 -15.34
CA PRO A 39 -8.21 -28.05 -14.02
C PRO A 39 -8.56 -26.55 -14.13
N PRO A 40 -9.32 -26.00 -13.17
CA PRO A 40 -9.63 -24.58 -13.17
C PRO A 40 -8.31 -23.77 -13.23
N PRO A 41 -8.28 -22.66 -13.99
CA PRO A 41 -7.06 -21.89 -14.15
C PRO A 41 -6.58 -21.40 -12.78
N THR A 42 -5.33 -21.73 -12.43
CA THR A 42 -4.69 -21.23 -11.22
C THR A 42 -4.62 -19.70 -11.29
N PRO A 43 -5.12 -18.96 -10.28
CA PRO A 43 -5.04 -17.51 -10.30
C PRO A 43 -3.59 -17.06 -10.32
N THR A 44 -3.28 -16.09 -11.19
CA THR A 44 -1.95 -15.47 -11.24
C THR A 44 -1.61 -14.81 -9.91
N LEU A 45 -0.32 -14.59 -9.61
CA LEU A 45 0.09 -13.89 -8.39
C LEU A 45 -0.58 -12.50 -8.26
N VAL A 46 -0.70 -11.77 -9.37
CA VAL A 46 -1.41 -10.49 -9.42
C VAL A 46 -2.88 -10.65 -9.05
N GLY A 47 -3.55 -11.69 -9.58
CA GLY A 47 -4.93 -12.01 -9.23
C GLY A 47 -5.10 -12.35 -7.75
N GLN A 48 -4.16 -13.12 -7.17
CA GLN A 48 -4.19 -13.47 -5.75
C GLN A 48 -4.01 -12.23 -4.85
N ILE A 49 -3.06 -11.35 -5.18
CA ILE A 49 -2.87 -10.09 -4.44
C ILE A 49 -4.12 -9.22 -4.52
N LYS A 50 -4.73 -9.09 -5.71
CA LYS A 50 -5.95 -8.31 -5.89
C LYS A 50 -7.08 -8.83 -5.00
N THR A 51 -7.27 -10.15 -4.91
CA THR A 51 -8.26 -10.74 -4.00
C THR A 51 -7.99 -10.40 -2.53
N LEU A 52 -6.72 -10.35 -2.11
CA LEU A 52 -6.36 -9.95 -0.75
C LEU A 52 -6.61 -8.46 -0.49
N GLU A 53 -6.41 -7.60 -1.49
CA GLU A 53 -6.74 -6.18 -1.41
C GLU A 53 -8.26 -5.94 -1.39
N ASP A 54 -9.01 -6.62 -2.26
CA ASP A 54 -10.48 -6.51 -2.33
C ASP A 54 -11.15 -7.04 -1.05
N SER A 55 -10.56 -8.04 -0.39
CA SER A 55 -11.05 -8.56 0.90
C SER A 55 -10.64 -7.70 2.11
N GLY A 56 -9.80 -6.68 1.90
CA GLY A 56 -9.28 -5.82 2.96
C GLY A 56 -8.20 -6.47 3.82
N ALA A 57 -7.75 -7.68 3.50
CA ALA A 57 -6.63 -8.32 4.18
C ALA A 57 -5.33 -7.56 3.92
N TYR A 58 -5.20 -6.94 2.74
CA TYR A 58 -4.01 -6.18 2.31
C TYR A 58 -4.43 -4.74 1.94
N PRO A 59 -3.56 -3.75 2.15
CA PRO A 59 -3.84 -2.39 1.70
C PRO A 59 -3.90 -2.35 0.18
N LYS A 60 -4.89 -1.67 -0.37
CA LYS A 60 -4.99 -1.44 -1.80
C LYS A 60 -3.96 -0.40 -2.23
N LEU A 61 -2.93 -0.84 -2.94
CA LEU A 61 -1.87 0.04 -3.43
C LEU A 61 -2.07 0.39 -4.91
N ASP A 62 -1.84 1.65 -5.25
CA ASP A 62 -1.76 2.10 -6.62
C ASP A 62 -0.46 1.58 -7.27
N ARG A 63 -0.63 0.88 -8.39
CA ARG A 63 0.46 0.30 -9.20
C ARG A 63 0.35 0.76 -10.66
N SER A 64 -0.26 1.92 -10.87
CA SER A 64 -0.35 2.53 -12.19
C SER A 64 1.03 2.94 -12.71
N THR A 65 1.10 3.25 -14.00
CA THR A 65 2.31 3.74 -14.66
C THR A 65 2.59 5.21 -14.39
N ASP A 66 1.68 5.93 -13.72
CA ASP A 66 1.93 7.30 -13.30
C ASP A 66 2.97 7.29 -12.16
N LEU A 67 4.12 7.88 -12.44
CA LEU A 67 5.25 7.89 -11.53
C LEU A 67 4.89 8.55 -10.19
N LYS A 68 4.16 9.68 -10.22
CA LYS A 68 3.73 10.38 -9.01
C LYS A 68 2.54 9.69 -8.36
N GLY A 69 1.62 9.18 -9.18
CA GLY A 69 0.37 8.58 -8.76
C GLY A 69 -0.62 9.61 -8.20
N PRO A 70 -1.80 9.16 -7.75
CA PRO A 70 -2.87 10.04 -7.28
C PRO A 70 -2.54 10.67 -5.92
N ASP A 71 -2.61 12.00 -5.87
CA ASP A 71 -2.57 12.83 -4.66
C ASP A 71 -3.70 13.86 -4.81
N GLN A 72 -4.91 13.49 -4.37
CA GLN A 72 -6.11 14.30 -4.60
C GLN A 72 -6.18 15.52 -3.69
N ASN A 73 -5.63 15.41 -2.48
CA ASN A 73 -5.64 16.48 -1.49
C ASN A 73 -4.42 17.41 -1.60
N LEU A 74 -3.50 17.12 -2.52
CA LEU A 74 -2.31 17.91 -2.84
C LEU A 74 -1.39 18.10 -1.61
N ASN A 75 -1.34 17.12 -0.73
CA ASN A 75 -0.49 17.16 0.46
C ASN A 75 0.95 16.69 0.18
N GLY A 76 1.26 16.30 -1.06
CA GLY A 76 2.56 15.81 -1.48
C GLY A 76 2.79 14.31 -1.23
N VAL A 77 1.78 13.61 -0.70
CA VAL A 77 1.81 12.17 -0.42
C VAL A 77 0.73 11.48 -1.26
N ARG A 78 1.09 10.36 -1.88
CA ARG A 78 0.14 9.56 -2.65
C ARG A 78 -0.99 9.04 -1.75
N ASP A 79 -2.23 9.11 -2.21
CA ASP A 79 -3.42 8.84 -1.39
C ASP A 79 -3.40 7.43 -0.74
N ASP A 80 -2.87 6.41 -1.43
CA ASP A 80 -2.77 5.04 -0.90
C ASP A 80 -1.69 4.89 0.18
N VAL A 81 -0.60 5.65 0.07
CA VAL A 81 0.46 5.72 1.08
C VAL A 81 -0.06 6.44 2.33
N GLU A 82 -0.76 7.56 2.17
CA GLU A 82 -1.43 8.26 3.27
C GLU A 82 -2.44 7.35 3.98
N ALA A 83 -3.31 6.68 3.21
CA ALA A 83 -4.30 5.75 3.76
C ALA A 83 -3.62 4.64 4.58
N TRP A 84 -2.51 4.08 4.09
CA TRP A 84 -1.75 3.08 4.82
C TRP A 84 -1.15 3.64 6.13
N ILE A 85 -0.55 4.83 6.11
CA ILE A 85 0.01 5.49 7.31
C ILE A 85 -1.10 5.74 8.34
N ASN A 86 -2.26 6.22 7.90
CA ASN A 86 -3.40 6.54 8.76
C ASN A 86 -4.03 5.31 9.43
N ALA A 87 -3.93 4.14 8.77
CA ALA A 87 -4.39 2.86 9.31
C ALA A 87 -3.45 2.27 10.39
N GLN A 88 -2.24 2.79 10.57
CA GLN A 88 -1.31 2.26 11.56
C GLN A 88 -1.75 2.60 13.00
N PRO A 89 -1.62 1.65 13.96
CA PRO A 89 -1.99 1.85 15.35
C PRO A 89 -0.89 2.64 16.11
N ILE A 90 -0.60 3.84 15.64
CA ILE A 90 0.42 4.76 16.16
C ILE A 90 -0.21 6.12 16.49
N THR A 91 0.50 6.93 17.28
CA THR A 91 0.02 8.26 17.68
C THR A 91 -0.03 9.25 16.50
N ASP A 92 -0.80 10.33 16.62
CA ASP A 92 -0.91 11.34 15.56
C ASP A 92 0.42 12.02 15.25
N ILE A 93 1.27 12.25 16.26
CA ILE A 93 2.60 12.83 16.04
C ILE A 93 3.51 11.88 15.26
N GLN A 94 3.41 10.57 15.53
CA GLN A 94 4.11 9.53 14.78
C GLN A 94 3.59 9.42 13.33
N LYS A 95 2.27 9.54 13.11
CA LYS A 95 1.69 9.61 11.75
C LYS A 95 2.24 10.82 10.99
N LYS A 96 2.28 12.00 11.61
CA LYS A 96 2.83 13.22 10.99
C LYS A 96 4.29 13.05 10.58
N ALA A 97 5.12 12.42 11.41
CA ALA A 97 6.51 12.15 11.07
C ALA A 97 6.65 11.19 9.88
N LEU A 98 5.83 10.12 9.83
CA LEU A 98 5.79 9.23 8.66
C LEU A 98 5.26 9.93 7.40
N MET A 99 4.28 10.83 7.53
CA MET A 99 3.77 11.64 6.41
C MET A 99 4.86 12.57 5.85
N GLN A 100 5.61 13.27 6.71
CA GLN A 100 6.76 14.08 6.28
C GLN A 100 7.80 13.24 5.53
N LYS A 101 8.06 12.02 6.02
CA LYS A 101 9.00 11.12 5.34
C LYS A 101 8.45 10.60 4.01
N ALA A 102 7.16 10.32 3.94
CA ALA A 102 6.48 9.91 2.71
C ALA A 102 6.52 11.01 1.65
N GLU A 103 6.31 12.26 2.05
CA GLU A 103 6.39 13.44 1.17
C GLU A 103 7.80 13.57 0.57
N VAL A 104 8.85 13.44 1.39
CA VAL A 104 10.23 13.41 0.91
C VAL A 104 10.43 12.29 -0.10
N TYR A 105 9.98 11.07 0.20
CA TYR A 105 10.09 9.96 -0.75
C TYR A 105 9.39 10.26 -2.08
N GLN A 106 8.21 10.87 -2.06
CA GLN A 106 7.51 11.29 -3.27
C GLN A 106 8.25 12.38 -4.05
N LYS A 107 8.88 13.34 -3.37
CA LYS A 107 9.72 14.37 -4.01
C LYS A 107 10.90 13.74 -4.77
N THR A 108 11.49 12.65 -4.27
CA THR A 108 12.60 11.96 -4.98
C THR A 108 12.20 11.47 -6.38
N LEU A 109 10.91 11.24 -6.63
CA LEU A 109 10.41 10.76 -7.92
C LEU A 109 10.39 11.85 -9.00
N SER A 110 10.47 13.13 -8.62
CA SER A 110 10.30 14.24 -9.56
C SER A 110 11.35 15.36 -9.47
N VAL A 111 12.24 15.32 -8.47
CA VAL A 111 13.36 16.29 -8.36
C VAL A 111 14.24 16.29 -9.61
N ASP A 112 14.61 17.46 -10.12
CA ASP A 112 15.57 17.58 -11.21
C ASP A 112 16.99 17.24 -10.71
N LEU A 113 17.50 16.09 -11.16
CA LEU A 113 18.82 15.57 -10.77
C LEU A 113 20.00 16.34 -11.38
N THR A 114 19.74 17.32 -12.24
CA THR A 114 20.76 18.25 -12.76
C THR A 114 20.79 19.56 -11.98
N ASN A 115 19.75 19.84 -11.19
CA ASN A 115 19.63 21.05 -10.39
C ASN A 115 20.21 20.83 -8.99
N LYS A 116 21.46 21.29 -8.79
CA LYS A 116 22.17 21.19 -7.50
C LYS A 116 21.40 21.78 -6.32
N ALA A 117 20.76 22.93 -6.49
CA ALA A 117 20.03 23.56 -5.40
C ALA A 117 18.80 22.72 -5.00
N ALA A 118 18.07 22.17 -5.98
CA ALA A 118 16.91 21.33 -5.73
C ALA A 118 17.29 20.01 -5.03
N VAL A 119 18.39 19.37 -5.45
CA VAL A 119 18.89 18.14 -4.82
C VAL A 119 19.31 18.39 -3.37
N ILE A 120 20.10 19.44 -3.12
CA ILE A 120 20.52 19.79 -1.74
C ILE A 120 19.32 20.11 -0.84
N ALA A 121 18.34 20.86 -1.34
CA ALA A 121 17.14 21.16 -0.58
C ALA A 121 16.38 19.88 -0.18
N LEU A 122 16.21 18.95 -1.13
CA LEU A 122 15.56 17.68 -0.85
C LEU A 122 16.37 16.79 0.12
N ASP A 123 17.69 16.81 0.04
CA ASP A 123 18.55 16.06 0.96
C ASP A 123 18.42 16.57 2.41
N ASN A 124 18.42 17.89 2.59
CA ASN A 124 18.18 18.52 3.88
C ASN A 124 16.79 18.15 4.45
N GLU A 125 15.74 18.19 3.63
CA GLU A 125 14.40 17.72 4.01
C GLU A 125 14.40 16.22 4.37
N SER A 126 15.16 15.41 3.64
CA SER A 126 15.27 13.98 3.87
C SER A 126 15.95 13.66 5.19
N MET A 127 16.96 14.42 5.58
CA MET A 127 17.59 14.26 6.90
C MET A 127 16.68 14.73 8.02
N ALA A 128 16.06 15.90 7.88
CA ALA A 128 15.15 16.43 8.89
C ALA A 128 13.99 15.46 9.15
N SER A 129 13.36 14.93 8.10
CA SER A 129 12.30 13.91 8.23
C SER A 129 12.81 12.60 8.82
N THR A 130 14.04 12.16 8.51
CA THR A 130 14.64 10.96 9.12
C THR A 130 14.91 11.17 10.60
N SER A 131 15.41 12.34 11.01
CA SER A 131 15.60 12.70 12.41
C SER A 131 14.28 12.68 13.17
N CYS A 132 13.22 13.28 12.60
CA CYS A 132 11.89 13.29 13.22
C CYS A 132 11.35 11.87 13.45
N VAL A 133 11.54 10.96 12.50
CA VAL A 133 11.22 9.54 12.69
C VAL A 133 12.10 8.92 13.79
N GLY A 134 13.42 9.18 13.78
CA GLY A 134 14.34 8.66 14.81
C GLY A 134 14.01 9.11 16.23
N ASP A 135 13.49 10.33 16.39
CA ASP A 135 13.09 10.87 17.70
C ASP A 135 11.80 10.24 18.25
N LEU A 136 10.92 9.72 17.37
CA LEU A 136 9.59 9.24 17.72
C LEU A 136 9.43 7.71 17.67
N PHE A 137 10.38 7.00 17.05
CA PHE A 137 10.34 5.56 16.87
C PHE A 137 11.65 4.91 17.31
N ALA A 138 11.55 3.85 18.11
CA ALA A 138 12.71 3.04 18.50
C ALA A 138 13.27 2.19 17.33
N ARG A 139 12.48 2.02 16.27
CA ARG A 139 12.82 1.20 15.09
C ARG A 139 12.27 1.86 13.83
N TYR A 140 12.91 1.57 12.70
CA TYR A 140 12.58 2.13 11.40
C TYR A 140 11.64 1.25 10.56
N ASP A 141 11.01 0.22 11.15
CA ASP A 141 10.21 -0.75 10.40
C ASP A 141 9.04 -0.10 9.64
N LEU A 142 8.33 0.85 10.27
CA LEU A 142 7.27 1.58 9.59
C LEU A 142 7.80 2.52 8.51
N MET A 143 8.96 3.15 8.72
CA MET A 143 9.59 3.98 7.69
C MET A 143 10.00 3.16 6.47
N ASP A 144 10.56 1.97 6.67
CA ASP A 144 10.92 1.05 5.58
C ASP A 144 9.69 0.52 4.86
N LYS A 145 8.57 0.32 5.57
CA LYS A 145 7.28 0.03 4.93
C LYS A 145 6.78 1.20 4.11
N VAL A 146 6.83 2.44 4.60
CA VAL A 146 6.49 3.65 3.83
C VAL A 146 7.34 3.73 2.56
N LYS A 147 8.64 3.48 2.65
CA LYS A 147 9.54 3.42 1.48
C LYS A 147 9.09 2.35 0.48
N ALA A 148 8.80 1.13 0.95
CA ALA A 148 8.41 0.01 0.10
C ALA A 148 7.07 0.24 -0.60
N ILE A 149 6.06 0.80 0.09
CA ILE A 149 4.77 1.12 -0.53
C ILE A 149 4.87 2.31 -1.48
N THR A 150 5.76 3.28 -1.21
CA THR A 150 5.99 4.43 -2.10
C THR A 150 6.62 4.01 -3.42
N PHE A 151 7.63 3.14 -3.37
CA PHE A 151 8.37 2.68 -4.54
C PHE A 151 7.92 1.29 -5.03
N ASN A 152 6.63 0.99 -4.93
CA ASN A 152 6.05 -0.35 -5.16
C ASN A 152 5.98 -0.80 -6.64
N THR A 153 6.44 0.02 -7.59
CA THR A 153 6.55 -0.32 -9.02
C THR A 153 7.99 -0.27 -9.47
N LYS A 154 8.28 -0.94 -10.60
CA LYS A 154 9.63 -0.96 -11.18
C LYS A 154 10.10 0.45 -11.52
N GLU A 155 9.23 1.25 -12.12
CA GLU A 155 9.52 2.61 -12.57
C GLU A 155 9.84 3.53 -11.38
N ARG A 156 9.04 3.45 -10.30
CA ARG A 156 9.28 4.22 -9.07
C ARG A 156 10.57 3.80 -8.37
N THR A 157 10.82 2.49 -8.28
CA THR A 157 12.09 1.97 -7.72
C THR A 157 13.29 2.45 -8.52
N MET A 158 13.25 2.34 -9.86
CA MET A 158 14.36 2.78 -10.71
C MET A 158 14.61 4.28 -10.58
N ARG A 159 13.55 5.08 -10.50
CA ARG A 159 13.69 6.53 -10.29
C ARG A 159 14.31 6.87 -8.94
N TYR A 160 13.96 6.15 -7.89
CA TYR A 160 14.56 6.30 -6.57
C TYR A 160 16.04 5.90 -6.56
N ILE A 161 16.39 4.81 -7.26
CA ILE A 161 17.79 4.40 -7.48
C ILE A 161 18.58 5.50 -8.18
N GLN A 162 18.04 6.10 -9.25
CA GLN A 162 18.70 7.21 -9.95
C GLN A 162 18.98 8.41 -9.06
N TYR A 163 18.05 8.77 -8.17
CA TYR A 163 18.26 9.83 -7.19
C TYR A 163 19.41 9.48 -6.22
N ASN A 164 19.37 8.29 -5.62
CA ASN A 164 20.39 7.83 -4.67
C ASN A 164 21.79 7.67 -5.31
N GLN A 165 21.84 7.39 -6.61
CA GLN A 165 23.09 7.26 -7.36
C GLN A 165 23.55 8.57 -8.01
N SER A 166 22.78 9.65 -7.87
CA SER A 166 23.14 10.93 -8.49
C SER A 166 24.40 11.52 -7.84
N PRO A 167 25.36 12.06 -8.63
CA PRO A 167 26.57 12.67 -8.07
C PRO A 167 26.28 13.83 -7.12
N LEU A 168 25.19 14.57 -7.35
CA LEU A 168 24.79 15.69 -6.50
C LEU A 168 24.31 15.22 -5.12
N HIS A 169 23.54 14.13 -5.05
CA HIS A 169 23.13 13.51 -3.79
C HIS A 169 24.32 12.88 -3.04
N ALA A 170 25.24 12.23 -3.77
CA ALA A 170 26.47 11.73 -3.16
C ALA A 170 27.31 12.88 -2.56
N ALA A 171 27.42 14.01 -3.26
CA ALA A 171 28.19 15.15 -2.78
C ALA A 171 27.58 15.85 -1.55
N SER A 172 26.24 15.95 -1.45
CA SER A 172 25.56 16.59 -0.32
C SER A 172 25.74 15.79 0.98
N THR A 173 25.57 14.46 0.92
CA THR A 173 25.77 13.57 2.07
C THR A 173 27.21 13.57 2.60
N HIS A 174 28.20 13.81 1.74
CA HIS A 174 29.61 13.95 2.16
C HIS A 174 29.95 15.33 2.74
N ALA A 175 29.34 16.41 2.25
CA ALA A 175 29.64 17.77 2.70
C ALA A 175 29.25 18.04 4.17
N GLU A 176 28.26 17.33 4.68
CA GLU A 176 27.82 17.48 6.07
C GLU A 176 28.67 16.71 7.09
N GLY A 177 29.33 15.63 6.65
CA GLY A 177 30.31 14.90 7.44
C GLY A 177 31.52 15.78 7.81
N THR A 178 31.88 16.73 6.95
CA THR A 178 32.98 17.68 7.20
C THR A 178 32.55 18.89 8.04
N ASN A 179 31.29 19.33 7.94
CA ASN A 179 30.79 20.50 8.69
C ASN A 179 30.31 20.14 10.11
N SER A 180 29.77 18.93 10.33
CA SER A 180 29.36 18.48 11.67
C SER A 180 30.54 18.25 12.62
N ALA A 181 31.74 17.99 12.09
CA ALA A 181 32.97 17.89 12.88
C ALA A 181 33.51 19.25 13.36
N SER A 182 33.05 20.35 12.76
CA SER A 182 33.50 21.72 13.08
C SER A 182 32.59 22.41 14.10
N VAL A 183 31.32 22.02 14.21
CA VAL A 183 30.35 22.62 15.15
C VAL A 183 30.46 22.05 16.58
N LYS A 184 31.09 20.88 16.78
CA LYS A 184 31.36 20.32 18.12
C LYS A 184 32.63 20.87 18.80
N ARG A 185 33.23 21.94 18.27
CA ARG A 185 34.45 22.56 18.81
C ARG A 185 34.32 24.08 19.05
N GLN A 186 33.18 24.53 19.57
CA GLN A 186 33.04 25.86 20.18
C GLN A 186 32.25 25.76 21.47
#